data_AF-A0A9W5IV94-F1
#
_entry.id   AF-A0A9W5IV94-F1
#
_cell.length_a   1.000
_cell.length_b   1.000
_cell.length_c   1.000
_cell.angle_alpha   90.00
_cell.angle_beta   90.00
_cell.angle_gamma   90.00
#
_symmetry.space_group_name_H-M   'P 1'
#
loop_
_entity.id
_entity.type
_entity.pdbx_description
1 polymer ?
#
loop_
_entity_poly.entity_id
_entity_poly.type
_entity_poly.pdbx_seq_one_letter_code
_entity_poly.pdbx_strand_id
1 'polypeptide(L)'
;MDNNEIERAHNLLLETAEVMAQFKQNSSHIVRSLQEKLDKSLCDQREMITDMVRNEVMREMSVSVAGYVRDMENARNQMVNQVREFNSYLNKVNDENKKISSRLVLIVSISMATLIIGGLVLLFFYSMLIEQKRQDADMVGRINRANIVRCGDELCAKTGKSVENGYRVIQRR
;
A
#
# COMPACT_ATOMS: atom_id res chain seq x y z
N MET A 1 76.42 -28.03 56.45
CA MET A 1 75.05 -28.04 57.01
C MET A 1 75.19 -27.80 58.49
N ASP A 2 74.53 -26.75 58.96
CA ASP A 2 74.59 -26.30 60.36
C ASP A 2 73.87 -27.32 61.26
N ASN A 3 74.50 -27.73 62.36
CA ASN A 3 74.00 -28.80 63.23
C ASN A 3 72.63 -28.43 63.85
N ASN A 4 72.37 -27.14 63.97
CA ASN A 4 71.13 -26.55 64.47
C ASN A 4 69.93 -26.74 63.51
N GLU A 5 70.17 -26.81 62.20
CA GLU A 5 69.09 -27.06 61.22
C GLU A 5 68.67 -28.53 61.21
N ILE A 6 69.61 -29.45 61.46
CA ILE A 6 69.34 -30.89 61.56
C ILE A 6 68.49 -31.17 62.80
N GLU A 7 68.81 -30.53 63.93
CA GLU A 7 68.07 -30.69 65.18
C GLU A 7 66.65 -30.08 65.11
N ARG A 8 66.49 -28.94 64.44
CA ARG A 8 65.16 -28.38 64.12
C ARG A 8 64.33 -29.28 63.22
N ALA A 9 64.93 -29.85 62.17
CA ALA A 9 64.23 -30.76 61.27
C ALA A 9 63.77 -32.03 62.02
N HIS A 10 64.59 -32.54 62.94
CA HIS A 10 64.22 -33.71 63.74
C HIS A 10 63.08 -33.42 64.70
N ASN A 11 63.10 -32.28 65.39
CA ASN A 11 62.01 -31.86 66.27
C ASN A 11 60.71 -31.62 65.50
N LEU A 12 60.77 -31.02 64.31
CA LEU A 12 59.60 -30.86 63.43
C LEU A 12 59.03 -32.21 62.97
N LEU A 13 59.88 -33.19 62.65
CA LEU A 13 59.43 -34.54 62.31
C LEU A 13 58.77 -35.24 63.50
N LEU A 14 59.29 -35.02 64.70
CA LEU A 14 58.71 -35.55 65.94
C LEU A 14 57.35 -34.91 66.25
N GLU A 15 57.26 -33.59 66.15
CA GLU A 15 56.03 -32.82 66.36
C GLU A 15 54.96 -33.17 65.32
N THR A 16 55.35 -33.29 64.05
CA THR A 16 54.43 -33.74 62.99
C THR A 16 53.99 -35.19 63.18
N ALA A 17 54.87 -36.08 63.64
CA ALA A 17 54.50 -37.47 63.96
C ALA A 17 53.54 -37.54 65.16
N GLU A 18 53.75 -36.73 66.20
CA GLU A 18 52.86 -36.64 67.36
C GLU A 18 51.47 -36.13 66.97
N VAL A 19 51.42 -35.05 66.19
CA VAL A 19 50.15 -34.50 65.66
C VAL A 19 49.44 -35.51 64.76
N MET A 20 50.18 -36.27 63.94
CA MET A 20 49.60 -37.28 63.06
C MET A 20 49.10 -38.51 63.85
N ALA A 21 49.73 -38.84 64.98
CA ALA A 21 49.24 -39.85 65.91
C ALA A 21 47.96 -39.38 66.62
N GLN A 22 47.90 -38.14 67.10
CA GLN A 22 46.68 -37.54 67.66
C GLN A 22 45.57 -37.46 66.61
N PHE A 23 45.89 -37.10 65.37
CA PHE A 23 44.95 -37.07 64.26
C PHE A 23 44.40 -38.47 63.97
N LYS A 24 45.25 -39.51 64.00
CA LYS A 24 44.81 -40.91 63.80
C LYS A 24 43.87 -41.36 64.93
N GLN A 25 44.12 -40.94 66.16
CA GLN A 25 43.29 -41.28 67.31
C GLN A 25 41.94 -40.53 67.30
N ASN A 26 41.94 -39.27 66.87
CA ASN A 26 40.74 -38.40 66.82
C ASN A 26 40.11 -38.28 65.42
N SER A 27 40.56 -39.10 64.46
CA SER A 27 40.21 -39.02 63.05
C SER A 27 38.69 -38.99 62.82
N SER A 28 37.95 -39.81 63.56
CA SER A 28 36.49 -39.93 63.42
C SER A 28 35.73 -38.63 63.75
N HIS A 29 36.21 -37.86 64.73
CA HIS A 29 35.60 -36.59 65.13
C HIS A 29 35.97 -35.45 64.18
N ILE A 30 37.24 -35.42 63.76
CA ILE A 30 37.73 -34.41 62.80
C ILE A 30 37.00 -34.58 61.46
N VAL A 31 36.91 -35.80 60.93
CA VAL A 31 36.19 -36.07 59.67
C VAL A 31 34.72 -35.67 59.79
N ARG A 32 34.04 -36.02 60.89
CA ARG A 32 32.63 -35.61 61.11
C ARG A 32 32.46 -34.09 61.11
N SER A 33 33.28 -33.38 61.88
CA SER A 33 33.18 -31.92 61.98
C SER A 33 33.49 -31.21 60.66
N LEU A 34 34.46 -31.72 59.89
CA LEU A 34 34.75 -31.23 58.55
C LEU A 34 33.59 -31.49 57.59
N GLN A 35 32.99 -32.67 57.67
CA GLN A 35 31.85 -33.07 56.84
C GLN A 35 30.62 -32.22 57.15
N GLU A 36 30.27 -32.02 58.43
CA GLU A 36 29.18 -31.13 58.84
C GLU A 36 29.41 -29.67 58.43
N LYS A 37 30.62 -29.14 58.63
CA LYS A 37 30.94 -27.77 58.20
C LYS A 37 30.89 -27.62 56.69
N LEU A 38 31.37 -28.60 55.95
CA LEU A 38 31.36 -28.58 54.50
C LEU A 38 29.94 -28.72 53.95
N ASP A 39 29.13 -29.64 54.49
CA ASP A 39 27.72 -29.80 54.11
C ASP A 39 26.92 -28.53 54.39
N LYS A 40 27.13 -27.90 55.55
CA LYS A 40 26.51 -26.62 55.89
C LYS A 40 26.94 -25.51 54.93
N SER A 41 28.24 -25.39 54.67
CA SER A 41 28.78 -24.41 53.71
C SER A 41 28.23 -24.61 52.31
N LEU A 42 28.07 -25.86 51.86
CA LEU A 42 27.50 -26.16 50.55
C LEU A 42 26.00 -25.85 50.48
N CYS A 43 25.25 -26.07 51.56
CA CYS A 43 23.85 -25.68 51.65
C CYS A 43 23.68 -24.17 51.62
N ASP A 44 24.43 -23.45 52.47
CA ASP A 44 24.40 -21.98 52.53
C ASP A 44 24.78 -21.37 51.17
N GLN A 45 25.78 -21.94 50.50
CA GLN A 45 26.18 -21.49 49.16
C GLN A 45 25.13 -21.77 48.10
N ARG A 46 24.44 -22.93 48.15
CA ARG A 46 23.34 -23.23 47.23
C ARG A 46 22.17 -22.27 47.39
N GLU A 47 21.80 -21.95 48.63
CA GLU A 47 20.74 -20.98 48.92
C GLU A 47 21.12 -19.59 48.41
N MET A 48 22.35 -19.14 48.71
CA MET A 48 22.87 -17.86 48.23
C MET A 48 22.89 -17.77 46.70
N ILE A 49 23.34 -18.82 45.99
CA ILE A 49 23.33 -18.85 44.53
C ILE A 49 21.89 -18.78 44.00
N THR A 50 20.96 -19.50 44.62
CA THR A 50 19.55 -19.52 44.22
C THR A 50 18.93 -18.13 44.37
N ASP A 51 19.17 -17.47 45.50
CA ASP A 51 18.68 -16.12 45.76
C ASP A 51 19.32 -15.09 44.83
N MET A 52 20.62 -15.20 44.57
CA MET A 52 21.32 -14.32 43.63
C MET A 52 20.74 -14.45 42.22
N VAL A 53 20.52 -15.67 41.74
CA VAL A 53 19.92 -15.92 40.42
C VAL A 53 18.50 -15.37 40.37
N ARG A 54 17.69 -15.62 41.40
CA ARG A 54 16.33 -15.08 41.47
C ARG A 54 16.31 -13.56 41.44
N ASN A 55 17.19 -12.93 42.19
CA ASN A 55 17.30 -11.48 42.26
C ASN A 55 17.76 -10.87 40.93
N GLU A 56 18.78 -11.45 40.29
CA GLU A 56 19.25 -10.96 39.00
C GLU A 56 18.18 -11.11 37.90
N VAL A 57 17.49 -12.25 37.85
CA VAL A 57 16.37 -12.45 36.90
C VAL A 57 15.24 -11.45 37.14
N MET A 58 14.87 -11.20 38.39
CA MET A 58 13.86 -10.19 38.74
C MET A 58 14.29 -8.79 38.30
N ARG A 59 15.56 -8.45 38.50
CA ARG A 59 16.14 -7.16 38.12
C ARG A 59 16.15 -6.98 36.60
N GLU A 60 16.71 -7.94 35.86
CA GLU A 60 16.73 -7.91 34.40
C GLU A 60 15.32 -7.85 33.80
N MET A 61 14.39 -8.66 34.32
CA MET A 61 13.00 -8.65 33.87
C MET A 61 12.34 -7.28 34.10
N SER A 62 12.55 -6.67 35.27
CA SER A 62 11.98 -5.34 35.58
C SER A 62 12.51 -4.25 34.64
N VAL A 63 13.82 -4.28 34.33
CA VAL A 63 14.46 -3.34 33.42
C VAL A 63 13.97 -3.55 31.98
N SER A 64 13.87 -4.82 31.54
CA SER A 64 13.39 -5.17 30.22
C SER A 64 11.92 -4.75 30.01
N VAL A 65 11.05 -5.03 30.99
CA VAL A 65 9.63 -4.63 30.95
C VAL A 65 9.49 -3.11 30.92
N ALA A 66 10.26 -2.37 31.73
CA ALA A 66 10.26 -0.91 31.71
C ALA A 66 10.72 -0.35 30.35
N GLY A 67 11.73 -0.96 29.74
CA GLY A 67 12.17 -0.65 28.38
C GLY A 67 11.07 -0.87 27.34
N TYR A 68 10.40 -2.03 27.39
CA TYR A 68 9.32 -2.39 26.48
C TYR A 68 8.12 -1.44 26.59
N VAL A 69 7.73 -1.06 27.81
CA VAL A 69 6.65 -0.08 28.03
C VAL A 69 7.03 1.29 27.45
N ARG A 70 8.27 1.74 27.64
CA ARG A 70 8.77 3.00 27.07
C ARG A 70 8.75 2.97 25.54
N ASP A 71 9.16 1.86 24.93
CA ASP A 71 9.16 1.70 23.48
C ASP A 71 7.74 1.63 22.90
N MET A 72 6.81 0.94 23.57
CA MET A 72 5.38 0.96 23.20
C MET A 72 4.79 2.36 23.28
N GLU A 73 5.08 3.13 24.33
CA GLU A 73 4.56 4.49 24.49
C GLU A 73 5.08 5.41 23.37
N ASN A 74 6.37 5.28 23.02
CA ASN A 74 6.95 5.98 21.87
C ASN A 74 6.29 5.57 20.55
N ALA A 75 6.09 4.27 20.31
CA ALA A 75 5.42 3.78 19.11
C ALA A 75 3.98 4.30 19.01
N ARG A 76 3.25 4.31 20.13
CA ARG A 76 1.90 4.88 20.23
C ARG A 76 1.89 6.37 19.87
N ASN A 77 2.81 7.14 20.43
CA ASN A 77 2.92 8.58 20.13
C ASN A 77 3.25 8.85 18.66
N GLN A 78 4.13 8.05 18.05
CA GLN A 78 4.41 8.13 16.61
C GLN A 78 3.17 7.81 15.78
N MET A 79 2.44 6.74 16.10
CA MET A 79 1.20 6.38 15.40
C MET A 79 0.13 7.47 15.52
N VAL A 80 -0.04 8.07 16.70
CA VAL A 80 -0.98 9.19 16.91
C VAL A 80 -0.60 10.38 16.04
N ASN A 81 0.69 10.71 15.95
CA ASN A 81 1.16 11.79 15.08
C ASN A 81 0.94 11.49 13.60
N GLN A 82 1.22 10.26 13.14
CA GLN A 82 0.94 9.83 11.77
C GLN A 82 -0.56 9.91 11.44
N VAL A 83 -1.44 9.46 12.34
CA VAL A 83 -2.89 9.55 12.16
C VAL A 83 -3.36 11.00 12.11
N ARG A 84 -2.79 11.88 12.96
CA ARG A 84 -3.10 13.31 12.94
C ARG A 84 -2.68 13.96 11.62
N GLU A 85 -1.48 13.64 11.13
CA GLU A 85 -0.99 14.12 9.85
C GLU A 85 -1.86 13.61 8.69
N PHE A 86 -2.20 12.31 8.69
CA PHE A 86 -3.09 11.71 7.70
C PHE A 86 -4.48 12.37 7.68
N ASN A 87 -5.08 12.64 8.84
CA ASN A 87 -6.34 13.37 8.94
C ASN A 87 -6.25 14.80 8.40
N SER A 88 -5.13 15.48 8.63
CA SER A 88 -4.87 16.81 8.07
C SER A 88 -4.80 16.74 6.53
N TYR A 89 -4.11 15.75 5.99
CA TYR A 89 -4.06 15.50 4.54
C TYR A 89 -5.44 15.18 3.97
N LEU A 90 -6.23 14.32 4.61
CA LEU A 90 -7.60 14.01 4.16
C LEU A 90 -8.48 15.26 4.12
N ASN A 91 -8.42 16.11 5.15
CA ASN A 91 -9.19 17.35 5.17
C ASN A 91 -8.76 18.31 4.07
N LYS A 92 -7.45 18.45 3.83
CA LYS A 92 -6.91 19.26 2.75
C LYS A 92 -7.33 18.74 1.38
N VAL A 93 -7.19 17.43 1.14
CA VAL A 93 -7.61 16.80 -0.12
C VAL A 93 -9.11 16.94 -0.32
N ASN A 94 -9.92 16.80 0.72
CA ASN A 94 -11.37 16.97 0.61
C ASN A 94 -11.76 18.40 0.26
N ASP A 95 -11.11 19.41 0.87
CA ASP A 95 -11.35 20.81 0.55
C ASP A 95 -10.92 21.16 -0.89
N GLU A 96 -9.73 20.71 -1.29
CA GLU A 96 -9.24 20.87 -2.66
C GLU A 96 -10.13 20.15 -3.68
N ASN A 97 -10.55 18.91 -3.39
CA ASN A 97 -11.41 18.13 -4.26
C ASN A 97 -12.82 18.74 -4.36
N LYS A 98 -13.38 19.29 -3.28
CA LYS A 98 -14.66 20.02 -3.31
C LYS A 98 -14.57 21.24 -4.22
N LYS A 99 -13.45 21.98 -4.16
CA LYS A 99 -13.20 23.13 -5.03
C LYS A 99 -13.04 22.71 -6.50
N ILE A 100 -12.30 21.64 -6.76
CA ILE A 100 -12.09 21.09 -8.11
C ILE A 100 -13.40 20.56 -8.71
N SER A 101 -14.17 19.78 -7.94
CA SER A 101 -15.46 19.21 -8.33
C SER A 101 -16.43 20.31 -8.79
N SER A 102 -16.57 21.41 -8.02
CA SER A 102 -17.49 22.49 -8.40
C SER A 102 -17.14 23.15 -9.74
N ARG A 103 -15.85 23.38 -10.02
CA ARG A 103 -15.40 24.04 -11.25
C ARG A 103 -15.50 23.11 -12.46
N LEU A 104 -15.14 21.84 -12.29
CA LEU A 104 -15.27 20.83 -13.35
C LEU A 104 -16.73 20.59 -13.73
N VAL A 105 -17.64 20.52 -12.76
CA VAL A 105 -19.08 20.34 -13.02
C VAL A 105 -19.62 21.48 -13.88
N LEU A 106 -19.23 22.73 -13.61
CA LEU A 106 -19.64 23.87 -14.45
C LEU A 106 -19.13 23.74 -15.90
N ILE A 107 -17.85 23.42 -16.10
CA ILE A 107 -17.26 23.26 -17.44
C ILE A 107 -17.96 22.13 -18.21
N VAL A 108 -18.14 20.97 -17.57
CA VAL A 108 -18.81 19.82 -18.18
C VAL A 108 -20.26 20.18 -18.54
N SER A 109 -20.98 20.87 -17.66
CA SER A 109 -22.36 21.30 -17.94
C SER A 109 -22.46 22.24 -19.15
N ILE A 110 -21.54 23.21 -19.27
CA ILE A 110 -21.48 24.14 -20.40
C ILE A 110 -21.18 23.37 -21.70
N SER A 111 -20.20 22.47 -21.68
CA SER A 111 -19.86 21.64 -22.85
C SER A 111 -21.02 20.76 -23.30
N MET A 112 -21.79 20.21 -22.36
CA MET A 112 -22.93 19.38 -22.71
C MET A 112 -24.08 20.22 -23.30
N ALA A 113 -24.30 21.43 -22.77
CA ALA A 113 -25.28 22.36 -23.34
C ALA A 113 -24.92 22.79 -24.76
N THR A 114 -23.65 23.09 -25.05
CA THR A 114 -23.23 23.49 -26.40
C THR A 114 -23.40 22.36 -27.42
N LEU A 115 -23.15 21.11 -27.03
CA LEU A 115 -23.39 19.94 -27.89
C LEU A 115 -24.88 19.76 -28.20
N ILE A 116 -25.75 19.92 -27.20
CA ILE A 116 -27.21 19.81 -27.40
C ILE A 116 -27.70 20.92 -28.35
N ILE A 117 -27.31 22.17 -28.09
CA ILE A 117 -27.72 23.32 -28.91
C ILE A 117 -27.20 23.16 -30.34
N GLY A 118 -25.92 22.80 -30.51
CA GLY A 118 -25.33 22.56 -31.83
C GLY A 118 -26.03 21.46 -32.61
N GLY A 119 -26.40 20.36 -31.95
CA GLY A 119 -27.18 19.28 -32.56
C GLY A 119 -28.55 19.75 -33.05
N LEU A 120 -29.27 20.52 -32.24
CA LEU A 120 -30.58 21.08 -32.61
C LEU A 120 -30.50 22.04 -33.80
N VAL A 121 -29.51 22.93 -33.81
CA VAL A 121 -29.29 23.89 -34.92
C VAL A 121 -28.99 23.15 -36.23
N LEU A 122 -28.12 22.14 -36.18
CA LEU A 122 -27.81 21.33 -37.35
C LEU A 122 -29.06 20.62 -37.88
N LEU A 123 -29.83 19.96 -37.01
CA LEU A 123 -31.08 19.29 -37.41
C LEU A 123 -32.06 20.26 -38.10
N PHE A 124 -32.24 21.46 -37.54
CA PHE A 124 -33.09 22.48 -38.14
C PHE A 124 -32.58 22.90 -39.53
N PHE A 125 -31.28 23.20 -39.66
CA PHE A 125 -30.68 23.60 -40.93
C PHE A 125 -30.78 22.51 -42.00
N TYR A 126 -30.54 21.25 -41.64
CA TYR A 126 -30.71 20.12 -42.56
C TYR A 126 -32.18 19.93 -42.98
N SER A 127 -33.14 20.06 -42.06
CA SER A 127 -34.56 20.00 -42.41
C SER A 127 -34.97 21.09 -43.40
N MET A 128 -34.48 22.31 -43.20
CA MET A 128 -34.71 23.45 -44.09
C MET A 128 -34.10 23.22 -45.49
N LEU A 129 -32.87 22.69 -45.56
CA LEU A 129 -32.21 22.34 -46.82
C LEU A 129 -32.95 21.25 -47.60
N ILE A 130 -33.44 20.22 -46.90
CA ILE A 130 -34.16 19.10 -47.53
C ILE A 130 -35.47 19.59 -48.15
N GLU A 131 -36.18 20.54 -47.53
CA GLU A 131 -37.39 21.14 -48.11
C GLU A 131 -37.10 21.91 -49.41
N GLN A 132 -36.00 22.68 -49.45
CA GLN A 132 -35.60 23.40 -50.65
C GLN A 132 -35.18 22.46 -51.79
N LYS A 133 -34.46 21.37 -51.47
CA LYS A 133 -34.06 20.36 -52.46
C LYS A 133 -35.19 19.41 -52.87
N ARG A 134 -36.26 19.31 -52.08
CA ARG A 134 -37.49 18.61 -52.46
C ARG A 134 -38.21 19.32 -53.61
N GLN A 135 -38.16 20.66 -53.67
CA GLN A 135 -38.69 21.42 -54.80
C GLN A 135 -37.88 21.13 -56.08
N ASP A 136 -36.54 21.18 -56.01
CA ASP A 136 -35.63 20.87 -57.13
C ASP A 136 -35.76 19.42 -57.64
N ALA A 137 -35.95 18.45 -56.74
CA ALA A 137 -36.11 17.04 -57.13
C ALA A 137 -37.49 16.74 -57.75
N ASP A 138 -38.56 17.42 -57.29
CA ASP A 138 -39.90 17.26 -57.87
C ASP A 138 -39.99 17.93 -59.26
N MET A 139 -39.19 18.97 -59.54
CA MET A 139 -39.07 19.54 -60.89
C MET A 139 -38.21 18.69 -61.84
N VAL A 140 -37.21 17.94 -61.38
CA VAL A 140 -36.54 16.93 -62.22
C VAL A 140 -37.50 15.77 -62.55
N GLY A 141 -38.37 15.37 -61.61
CA GLY A 141 -39.43 14.39 -61.86
C GLY A 141 -40.49 14.86 -62.87
N ARG A 142 -40.74 16.18 -62.95
CA ARG A 142 -41.62 16.78 -63.99
C ARG A 142 -40.90 16.99 -65.33
N ILE A 143 -39.62 17.35 -65.34
CA ILE A 143 -38.82 17.46 -66.57
C ILE A 143 -38.58 16.08 -67.19
N ASN A 144 -38.36 15.02 -66.40
CA ASN A 144 -38.25 13.66 -66.93
C ASN A 144 -39.60 13.11 -67.47
N ARG A 145 -40.74 13.70 -67.07
CA ARG A 145 -42.04 13.44 -67.72
C ARG A 145 -42.26 14.25 -68.99
N ALA A 146 -41.52 15.35 -69.20
CA ALA A 146 -41.40 15.98 -70.50
C ALA A 146 -40.39 15.15 -71.32
N ASN A 147 -40.92 14.18 -72.05
CA ASN A 147 -40.17 13.18 -72.81
C ASN A 147 -39.46 13.82 -74.03
N ILE A 148 -38.54 14.76 -73.76
CA ILE A 148 -37.75 15.51 -74.73
C ILE A 148 -36.34 14.91 -74.73
N VAL A 149 -35.94 14.36 -75.86
CA VAL A 149 -34.64 13.69 -76.07
C VAL A 149 -33.88 14.41 -77.19
N ARG A 150 -32.55 14.36 -77.14
CA ARG A 150 -31.70 14.90 -78.19
C ARG A 150 -31.64 13.92 -79.36
N CYS A 151 -32.12 14.31 -80.53
CA CYS A 151 -32.00 13.54 -81.77
C CYS A 151 -30.89 14.15 -82.64
N GLY A 152 -29.64 13.74 -82.44
CA GLY A 152 -28.51 14.38 -83.14
C GLY A 152 -28.38 15.86 -82.76
N ASP A 153 -28.45 16.75 -83.76
CA ASP A 153 -28.32 18.21 -83.59
C ASP A 153 -29.64 18.95 -83.28
N GLU A 154 -30.78 18.25 -83.23
CA GLU A 154 -32.11 18.83 -83.00
C GLU A 154 -32.77 18.28 -81.71
N LEU A 155 -33.74 19.04 -81.16
CA LEU A 155 -34.51 18.64 -79.96
C LEU A 155 -35.84 18.00 -80.36
N CYS A 156 -36.07 16.76 -79.90
CA CYS A 156 -37.25 15.94 -80.20
C CYS A 156 -38.13 15.73 -78.96
N ALA A 157 -39.46 15.69 -79.12
CA ALA A 157 -40.38 15.27 -78.06
C ALA A 157 -41.24 14.06 -78.48
N LYS A 158 -41.48 13.13 -77.56
CA LYS A 158 -42.30 11.93 -77.80
C LYS A 158 -43.79 12.28 -77.87
N THR A 159 -44.45 12.06 -79.00
CA THR A 159 -45.89 12.31 -79.13
C THR A 159 -46.66 11.00 -79.02
N GLY A 160 -47.56 10.89 -78.03
CA GLY A 160 -48.24 9.64 -77.66
C GLY A 160 -49.27 9.09 -78.66
N LYS A 161 -49.27 9.49 -79.92
CA LYS A 161 -50.21 8.98 -80.94
C LYS A 161 -49.46 8.60 -82.23
N SER A 162 -49.25 7.28 -82.35
CA SER A 162 -49.11 6.48 -83.58
C SER A 162 -48.60 7.20 -84.82
N VAL A 163 -47.29 7.49 -84.85
CA VAL A 163 -46.53 7.74 -86.09
C VAL A 163 -45.23 6.96 -85.96
N GLU A 164 -44.86 6.24 -87.02
CA GLU A 164 -43.64 5.44 -87.15
C GLU A 164 -42.42 6.29 -86.73
N ASN A 165 -41.75 5.87 -85.66
CA ASN A 165 -40.66 6.56 -84.95
C ASN A 165 -41.00 7.74 -84.02
N GLY A 166 -42.23 7.89 -83.55
CA GLY A 166 -42.64 8.35 -82.19
C GLY A 166 -42.19 9.73 -81.66
N TYR A 167 -41.33 10.46 -82.35
CA TYR A 167 -40.73 11.72 -81.91
C TYR A 167 -40.93 12.80 -82.99
N ARG A 168 -41.33 14.01 -82.57
CA ARG A 168 -41.40 15.19 -83.45
C ARG A 168 -40.37 16.24 -83.03
N VAL A 169 -39.67 16.80 -84.00
CA VAL A 169 -38.71 17.90 -83.80
C VAL A 169 -39.49 19.19 -83.53
N ILE A 170 -39.14 19.88 -82.45
CA ILE A 170 -39.83 21.11 -82.02
C ILE A 170 -39.09 22.36 -82.49
N GLN A 171 -37.78 22.29 -82.72
CA GLN A 171 -37.00 23.46 -83.10
C GLN A 171 -35.76 23.07 -83.93
N ARG A 172 -35.66 23.67 -85.12
CA ARG A 172 -34.40 23.77 -85.86
C ARG A 172 -33.64 24.99 -85.36
N ARG A 173 -32.34 24.84 -85.15
CA ARG A 173 -31.46 25.96 -84.87
C ARG A 173 -31.31 26.85 -86.09
#